data_AF-A0A0K6G6Z6-F1
#
_entry.id   AF-A0A0K6G6Z6-F1
#
_cell.length_a   1.000
_cell.length_b   1.000
_cell.length_c   1.000
_cell.angle_alpha   90.00
_cell.angle_beta   90.00
_cell.angle_gamma   90.00
#
_symmetry.space_group_name_H-M   'P 1'
#
loop_
_entity.id
_entity.type
_entity.pdbx_description
1 polymer ?
#
loop_
_entity_poly.entity_id
_entity_poly.type
_entity_poly.pdbx_seq_one_letter_code
_entity_poly.pdbx_strand_id
1 'polypeptide(L)'
;MRVVMLMPGSLNVVRTSNGDIISLKYNGQECQDQSKFTHISSGLRSATVASNVSGDYATATIKTATLTQYYVAVKGQSTIYIGTYITAEPTIGELRFIARLNKSVLSQGPQRSEVAGGSIIEGKDVMTVNGQTRSKFYSSVRFINNGVYGVNGSGIGTSQQEVYFYMNSGHMKTEEFRTGFFGPYALVFNSSGTPPSTTPDTSFFAKLGLTGYVAASDRGTVTGSCCPVWSMVSSGNYTLSEVNPGTYTATLFKEDLSVGTGTVTVSAGKTATLDIKSAEDIQSTLWQIGVPDGTPAGFLNADKITSMHPFTFLSLPLDSYCISVDYPIPAGTLVEGLNTFAITVINGNSVKWFLSANIMYDSVELY
;
A
#
# COMPACT_ATOMS: atom_id res chain seq x y z
N MET A 1 13.32 24.63 20.15
CA MET A 1 11.92 24.67 20.63
C MET A 1 11.22 23.37 20.27
N ARG A 2 10.05 23.08 20.86
CA ARG A 2 9.30 21.82 20.67
C ARG A 2 7.80 22.12 20.63
N VAL A 3 7.05 21.41 19.80
CA VAL A 3 5.58 21.39 19.89
C VAL A 3 5.19 20.16 20.70
N VAL A 4 4.35 20.35 21.71
CA VAL A 4 3.87 19.28 22.60
C VAL A 4 2.39 19.05 22.34
N MET A 5 2.05 17.85 21.89
CA MET A 5 0.66 17.40 21.75
C MET A 5 0.33 16.47 22.91
N LEU A 6 -0.50 16.95 23.83
CA LEU A 6 -1.00 16.18 24.96
C LEU A 6 -2.25 15.42 24.53
N MET A 7 -2.28 14.12 24.76
CA MET A 7 -3.50 13.30 24.66
C MET A 7 -3.64 12.42 25.92
N PRO A 8 -4.79 11.78 26.16
CA PRO A 8 -4.96 10.93 27.34
C PRO A 8 -3.87 9.86 27.42
N GLY A 9 -3.11 9.87 28.52
CA GLY A 9 -2.00 8.95 28.74
C GLY A 9 -0.83 9.10 27.76
N SER A 10 -0.80 10.12 26.90
CA SER A 10 0.25 10.29 25.89
C SER A 10 0.82 11.71 25.79
N LEU A 11 2.12 11.76 25.50
CA LEU A 11 2.90 12.97 25.28
C LEU A 11 3.66 12.80 23.97
N ASN A 12 3.31 13.60 22.97
CA ASN A 12 3.96 13.53 21.67
C ASN A 12 4.72 14.84 21.42
N VAL A 13 6.00 14.73 21.10
CA VAL A 13 6.89 15.89 20.96
C VAL A 13 7.41 15.99 19.54
N VAL A 14 7.12 17.10 18.88
CA VAL A 14 7.61 17.41 17.53
C VAL A 14 8.75 18.41 17.61
N ARG A 15 9.87 18.09 16.97
CA ARG A 15 11.05 18.96 16.92
C ARG A 15 10.79 20.12 15.94
N THR A 16 10.93 21.36 16.41
CA THR A 16 10.60 22.54 15.57
C THR A 16 11.59 22.81 14.45
N SER A 17 12.79 22.22 14.47
CA SER A 17 13.81 22.45 13.44
C SER A 17 13.55 21.63 12.16
N ASN A 18 12.87 20.50 12.25
CA ASN A 18 12.72 19.56 11.13
C ASN A 18 11.39 18.79 11.09
N GLY A 19 10.55 18.88 12.12
CA GLY A 19 9.26 18.19 12.17
C GLY A 19 9.31 16.72 12.57
N ASP A 20 10.46 16.19 12.98
CA ASP A 20 10.55 14.81 13.49
C ASP A 20 9.74 14.68 14.79
N ILE A 21 9.10 13.53 14.98
CA ILE A 21 8.53 13.16 16.27
C ILE A 21 9.62 12.49 17.11
N ILE A 22 9.97 13.11 18.24
CA ILE A 22 11.12 12.74 19.06
C ILE A 22 10.74 12.08 20.39
N SER A 23 9.45 12.06 20.69
CA SER A 23 8.88 11.33 21.83
C SER A 23 7.45 10.97 21.48
N LEU A 24 7.07 9.73 21.76
CA LEU A 24 5.74 9.15 21.62
C LEU A 24 5.48 8.40 22.91
N LYS A 25 5.04 9.10 23.96
CA LYS A 25 4.71 8.41 25.21
C LYS A 25 3.30 7.87 25.15
N TYR A 26 3.08 6.65 25.62
CA TYR A 26 1.75 6.06 25.80
C TYR A 26 1.72 5.26 27.11
N ASN A 27 0.75 5.53 27.97
CA ASN A 27 0.62 4.94 29.31
C ASN A 27 1.93 4.98 30.13
N GLY A 28 2.65 6.10 30.03
CA GLY A 28 3.93 6.32 30.73
C GLY A 28 5.16 5.67 30.08
N GLN A 29 4.99 4.84 29.06
CA GLN A 29 6.07 4.20 28.32
C GLN A 29 6.50 5.05 27.12
N GLU A 30 7.81 5.15 26.87
CA GLU A 30 8.35 5.80 25.67
C GLU A 30 8.36 4.82 24.50
N CYS A 31 7.44 5.02 23.55
CA CYS A 31 7.32 4.21 22.35
C CYS A 31 8.19 4.72 21.20
N GLN A 32 8.72 5.96 21.24
CA GLN A 32 9.59 6.47 20.18
C GLN A 32 11.01 5.91 20.34
N ASP A 33 11.58 5.38 19.26
CA ASP A 33 12.99 5.04 19.21
C ASP A 33 13.86 6.28 19.45
N GLN A 34 14.91 6.15 20.26
CA GLN A 34 15.77 7.27 20.66
C GLN A 34 17.03 7.40 19.78
N SER A 35 17.30 6.44 18.89
CA SER A 35 18.45 6.47 17.97
C SER A 35 18.11 7.16 16.65
N LYS A 36 16.88 6.96 16.14
CA LYS A 36 16.32 7.63 14.97
C LYS A 36 14.84 7.90 15.18
N PHE A 37 14.41 9.06 14.70
CA PHE A 37 13.08 9.59 14.98
C PHE A 37 12.06 9.32 13.88
N THR A 38 10.78 9.36 14.23
CA THR A 38 9.65 9.20 13.32
C THR A 38 9.51 10.43 12.41
N HIS A 39 9.33 10.22 11.10
CA HIS A 39 9.29 11.29 10.10
C HIS A 39 8.72 10.86 8.74
N ILE A 40 8.64 11.81 7.82
CA ILE A 40 8.42 11.56 6.39
C ILE A 40 9.73 11.14 5.70
N SER A 41 9.62 10.18 4.79
CA SER A 41 10.66 9.60 3.94
C SER A 41 11.93 9.20 4.69
N SER A 42 12.93 10.09 4.72
CA SER A 42 14.20 9.90 5.44
C SER A 42 14.51 11.06 6.41
N GLY A 43 13.48 11.83 6.77
CA GLY A 43 13.57 13.07 7.52
C GLY A 43 13.69 14.29 6.61
N LEU A 44 12.98 15.37 6.94
CA LEU A 44 12.96 16.60 6.12
C LEU A 44 14.25 17.43 6.24
N ARG A 45 15.15 17.07 7.16
CA ARG A 45 16.37 17.80 7.56
C ARG A 45 16.11 19.17 8.17
N SER A 46 15.36 20.03 7.48
CA SER A 46 14.88 21.33 7.96
C SER A 46 13.45 21.60 7.48
N ALA A 47 12.65 22.21 8.35
CA ALA A 47 11.29 22.60 8.02
C ALA A 47 10.86 23.80 8.88
N THR A 48 9.88 24.57 8.38
CA THR A 48 9.15 25.54 9.20
C THR A 48 8.04 24.83 9.93
N VAL A 49 8.09 24.81 11.27
CA VAL A 49 7.09 24.15 12.11
C VAL A 49 6.24 25.20 12.79
N ALA A 50 4.93 25.14 12.56
CA ALA A 50 3.91 25.93 13.25
C ALA A 50 2.96 25.00 14.02
N SER A 51 2.29 25.54 15.04
CA SER A 51 1.26 24.81 15.79
C SER A 51 0.05 25.68 16.02
N ASN A 52 -1.13 25.08 15.97
CA ASN A 52 -2.41 25.73 16.26
C ASN A 52 -3.25 24.85 17.18
N VAL A 53 -4.03 25.46 18.07
CA VAL A 53 -5.07 24.78 18.85
C VAL A 53 -6.39 25.49 18.59
N SER A 54 -7.39 24.73 18.15
CA SER A 54 -8.73 25.24 17.85
C SER A 54 -9.78 24.25 18.36
N GLY A 55 -10.51 24.64 19.39
CA GLY A 55 -11.47 23.75 20.06
C GLY A 55 -10.77 22.50 20.61
N ASP A 56 -11.25 21.33 20.18
CA ASP A 56 -10.74 20.02 20.59
C ASP A 56 -9.55 19.52 19.74
N TYR A 57 -9.04 20.34 18.82
CA TYR A 57 -8.00 19.95 17.87
C TYR A 57 -6.69 20.69 18.13
N ALA A 58 -5.58 19.96 18.18
CA ALA A 58 -4.24 20.52 18.12
C ALA A 58 -3.58 20.07 16.80
N THR A 59 -3.10 21.02 16.00
CA THR A 59 -2.47 20.76 14.71
C THR A 59 -1.02 21.24 14.73
N ALA A 60 -0.08 20.39 14.36
CA ALA A 60 1.28 20.77 13.99
C ALA A 60 1.40 20.76 12.47
N THR A 61 1.87 21.86 11.90
CA THR A 61 2.09 22.06 10.46
C THR A 61 3.58 22.17 10.21
N ILE A 62 4.12 21.26 9.41
CA ILE A 62 5.55 21.14 9.11
C ILE A 62 5.73 21.38 7.62
N LYS A 63 6.26 22.54 7.25
CA LYS A 63 6.31 23.01 5.87
C LYS A 63 7.74 23.08 5.33
N THR A 64 7.89 22.60 4.10
CA THR A 64 9.06 22.77 3.22
C THR A 64 8.63 23.47 1.93
N ALA A 65 9.50 23.55 0.92
CA ALA A 65 9.16 24.15 -0.37
C ALA A 65 8.08 23.36 -1.13
N THR A 66 8.15 22.03 -1.12
CA THR A 66 7.28 21.16 -1.94
C THR A 66 6.40 20.20 -1.13
N LEU A 67 6.55 20.20 0.20
CA LEU A 67 5.84 19.29 1.09
C LEU A 67 5.35 20.02 2.34
N THR A 68 4.09 19.80 2.71
CA THR A 68 3.51 20.18 4.00
C THR A 68 2.96 18.95 4.71
N GLN A 69 3.53 18.64 5.87
CA GLN A 69 3.13 17.54 6.73
C GLN A 69 2.26 18.06 7.87
N TYR A 70 1.18 17.36 8.17
CA TYR A 70 0.27 17.65 9.27
C TYR A 70 0.27 16.53 10.29
N TYR A 71 0.34 16.90 11.57
CA TYR A 71 -0.02 16.01 12.68
C TYR A 71 -1.17 16.66 13.44
N VAL A 72 -2.25 15.92 13.64
CA VAL A 72 -3.45 16.39 14.33
C VAL A 72 -3.76 15.48 15.50
N ALA A 73 -3.87 16.07 16.69
CA ALA A 73 -4.37 15.42 17.88
C ALA A 73 -5.81 15.87 18.15
N VAL A 74 -6.66 14.92 18.55
CA VAL A 74 -8.03 15.17 18.96
C VAL A 74 -8.14 14.94 20.46
N LYS A 75 -8.74 15.89 21.18
CA LYS A 75 -8.95 15.79 22.63
C LYS A 75 -9.68 14.49 22.97
N GLY A 76 -9.15 13.76 23.94
CA GLY A 76 -9.74 12.50 24.40
C GLY A 76 -9.34 11.26 23.60
N GLN A 77 -8.55 11.39 22.53
CA GLN A 77 -8.16 10.26 21.69
C GLN A 77 -6.65 10.01 21.73
N SER A 78 -6.23 8.75 21.82
CA SER A 78 -4.82 8.33 21.78
C SER A 78 -4.40 8.04 20.33
N THR A 79 -4.53 9.04 19.46
CA THR A 79 -4.33 8.90 18.01
C THR A 79 -3.70 10.15 17.44
N ILE A 80 -2.63 9.97 16.65
CA ILE A 80 -2.08 11.02 15.80
C ILE A 80 -2.69 10.82 14.42
N TYR A 81 -3.54 11.76 14.01
CA TYR A 81 -4.03 11.83 12.65
C TYR A 81 -3.05 12.59 11.77
N ILE A 82 -2.90 12.14 10.53
CA ILE A 82 -1.80 12.52 9.69
C ILE A 82 -2.33 12.82 8.29
N GLY A 83 -1.82 13.90 7.70
CA GLY A 83 -2.04 14.24 6.30
C GLY A 83 -0.78 14.83 5.70
N THR A 84 -0.57 14.60 4.42
CA THR A 84 0.66 15.00 3.72
C THR A 84 0.30 15.64 2.40
N TYR A 85 0.56 16.93 2.24
CA TYR A 85 0.37 17.64 0.98
C TYR A 85 1.70 17.79 0.25
N ILE A 86 1.77 17.40 -1.02
CA ILE A 86 2.95 17.62 -1.86
C ILE A 86 2.60 18.32 -3.18
N THR A 87 3.50 19.18 -3.65
CA THR A 87 3.49 19.75 -5.00
C THR A 87 4.53 19.12 -5.92
N ALA A 88 5.45 18.34 -5.37
CA ALA A 88 6.42 17.53 -6.10
C ALA A 88 6.83 16.32 -5.26
N GLU A 89 7.12 15.21 -5.94
CA GLU A 89 7.63 14.00 -5.29
C GLU A 89 8.98 14.29 -4.58
N PRO A 90 9.21 13.78 -3.36
CA PRO A 90 10.51 13.84 -2.72
C PRO A 90 11.63 13.29 -3.61
N THR A 91 12.80 13.92 -3.60
CA THR A 91 13.94 13.54 -4.46
C THR A 91 14.48 12.12 -4.23
N ILE A 92 14.07 11.47 -3.15
CA ILE A 92 14.40 10.06 -2.87
C ILE A 92 13.60 9.09 -3.76
N GLY A 93 12.54 9.57 -4.45
CA GLY A 93 11.70 8.76 -5.35
C GLY A 93 10.64 7.93 -4.62
N GLU A 94 10.30 8.31 -3.39
CA GLU A 94 9.23 7.69 -2.60
C GLU A 94 8.68 8.64 -1.53
N LEU A 95 7.38 8.53 -1.29
CA LEU A 95 6.66 9.21 -0.22
C LEU A 95 6.17 8.19 0.81
N ARG A 96 6.76 8.22 2.00
CA ARG A 96 6.33 7.37 3.12
C ARG A 96 6.31 8.12 4.44
N PHE A 97 5.41 7.74 5.32
CA PHE A 97 5.55 8.00 6.75
C PHE A 97 6.17 6.79 7.40
N ILE A 98 7.18 6.99 8.24
CA ILE A 98 7.82 5.92 9.00
C ILE A 98 7.80 6.27 10.49
N ALA A 99 7.03 5.49 11.24
CA ALA A 99 7.08 5.46 12.69
C ALA A 99 8.24 4.55 13.13
N ARG A 100 9.23 5.14 13.78
CA ARG A 100 10.40 4.46 14.34
C ARG A 100 10.19 4.28 15.82
N LEU A 101 9.92 3.05 16.23
CA LEU A 101 9.40 2.71 17.54
C LEU A 101 10.42 1.92 18.36
N ASN A 102 10.33 2.06 19.66
CA ASN A 102 11.16 1.38 20.64
C ASN A 102 10.74 -0.10 20.73
N LYS A 103 11.55 -1.01 20.18
CA LYS A 103 11.25 -2.45 20.19
C LYS A 103 11.30 -3.08 21.57
N SER A 104 11.93 -2.42 22.55
CA SER A 104 11.86 -2.83 23.96
C SER A 104 10.45 -2.75 24.52
N VAL A 105 9.60 -1.91 23.93
CA VAL A 105 8.20 -1.74 24.29
C VAL A 105 7.31 -2.49 23.30
N LEU A 106 7.58 -2.33 22.00
CA LEU A 106 6.79 -2.88 20.89
C LEU A 106 7.59 -3.95 20.16
N SER A 107 7.70 -5.14 20.78
CA SER A 107 8.61 -6.21 20.37
C SER A 107 8.07 -7.15 19.28
N GLN A 108 6.77 -7.10 18.97
CA GLN A 108 6.08 -8.04 18.10
C GLN A 108 5.61 -7.36 16.82
N GLY A 109 6.22 -7.75 15.70
CA GLY A 109 5.76 -7.43 14.35
C GLY A 109 5.60 -8.69 13.49
N PRO A 110 5.29 -8.56 12.19
CA PRO A 110 5.19 -9.69 11.28
C PRO A 110 6.52 -10.47 11.23
N GLN A 111 6.49 -11.74 11.64
CA GLN A 111 7.69 -12.58 11.74
C GLN A 111 8.47 -12.69 10.42
N ARG A 112 7.75 -12.78 9.29
CA ARG A 112 8.34 -12.82 7.93
C ARG A 112 9.11 -11.56 7.55
N SER A 113 8.90 -10.45 8.25
CA SER A 113 9.62 -9.19 8.07
C SER A 113 10.62 -8.88 9.18
N GLU A 114 10.79 -9.79 10.13
CA GLU A 114 11.85 -9.69 11.13
C GLU A 114 13.20 -10.03 10.48
N VAL A 115 14.03 -9.01 10.32
CA VAL A 115 15.34 -9.09 9.66
C VAL A 115 16.51 -8.89 10.62
N ALA A 116 16.27 -8.54 11.90
CA ALA A 116 17.35 -8.31 12.85
C ALA A 116 18.20 -9.57 13.06
N GLY A 117 19.52 -9.40 13.04
CA GLY A 117 20.48 -10.52 13.12
C GLY A 117 20.60 -11.35 11.85
N GLY A 118 19.92 -10.97 10.76
CA GLY A 118 19.98 -11.68 9.49
C GLY A 118 21.25 -11.41 8.67
N SER A 119 21.54 -12.32 7.75
CA SER A 119 22.57 -12.15 6.72
C SER A 119 21.92 -11.84 5.38
N ILE A 120 22.43 -10.84 4.63
CA ILE A 120 21.89 -10.45 3.33
C ILE A 120 22.07 -11.61 2.32
N ILE A 121 21.03 -11.89 1.54
CA ILE A 121 21.06 -12.85 0.43
C ILE A 121 20.70 -12.27 -0.93
N GLU A 122 19.98 -11.14 -0.97
CA GLU A 122 19.70 -10.40 -2.19
C GLU A 122 19.61 -8.90 -1.88
N GLY A 123 20.26 -8.08 -2.70
CA GLY A 123 20.26 -6.62 -2.56
C GLY A 123 20.73 -6.16 -1.17
N LYS A 124 19.83 -5.48 -0.45
CA LYS A 124 20.04 -5.02 0.94
C LYS A 124 18.81 -5.24 1.83
N ASP A 125 17.82 -5.94 1.33
CA ASP A 125 16.46 -6.00 1.86
C ASP A 125 15.89 -7.42 1.88
N VAL A 126 16.60 -8.41 1.33
CA VAL A 126 16.30 -9.83 1.54
C VAL A 126 17.42 -10.46 2.35
N MET A 127 17.04 -11.11 3.44
CA MET A 127 17.98 -11.68 4.41
C MET A 127 17.59 -13.10 4.79
N THR A 128 18.54 -13.88 5.31
CA THR A 128 18.29 -15.13 6.02
C THR A 128 18.44 -14.91 7.51
N VAL A 129 17.43 -15.32 8.29
CA VAL A 129 17.42 -15.33 9.76
C VAL A 129 17.07 -16.74 10.21
N ASN A 130 17.98 -17.40 10.93
CA ASN A 130 17.79 -18.78 11.43
C ASN A 130 17.35 -19.77 10.32
N GLY A 131 17.96 -19.68 9.14
CA GLY A 131 17.65 -20.56 8.00
C GLY A 131 16.37 -20.20 7.23
N GLN A 132 15.63 -19.17 7.64
CA GLN A 132 14.42 -18.70 6.94
C GLN A 132 14.70 -17.38 6.23
N THR A 133 14.18 -17.21 5.02
CA THR A 133 14.28 -15.93 4.31
C THR A 133 13.28 -14.92 4.83
N ARG A 134 13.71 -13.68 4.98
CA ARG A 134 12.98 -12.57 5.58
C ARG A 134 13.19 -11.31 4.75
N SER A 135 12.18 -10.47 4.71
CA SER A 135 12.26 -9.17 4.06
C SER A 135 11.22 -8.23 4.61
N LYS A 136 11.55 -6.93 4.66
CA LYS A 136 10.57 -5.87 4.91
C LYS A 136 9.40 -5.94 3.91
N PHE A 137 9.62 -6.44 2.70
CA PHE A 137 8.58 -6.56 1.68
C PHE A 137 7.56 -7.65 1.98
N TYR A 138 7.92 -8.64 2.80
CA TYR A 138 7.00 -9.72 3.14
C TYR A 138 5.86 -9.26 4.04
N SER A 139 5.90 -8.06 4.63
CA SER A 139 4.75 -7.48 5.33
C SER A 139 3.76 -6.78 4.41
N SER A 140 4.04 -6.71 3.10
CA SER A 140 3.15 -6.06 2.13
C SER A 140 1.79 -6.76 2.06
N VAL A 141 0.77 -5.94 1.78
CA VAL A 141 -0.62 -6.35 1.59
C VAL A 141 -1.18 -5.48 0.47
N ARG A 142 -2.08 -6.03 -0.37
CA ARG A 142 -2.81 -5.23 -1.38
C ARG A 142 -3.46 -4.04 -0.70
N PHE A 143 -3.30 -2.82 -1.22
CA PHE A 143 -3.81 -1.60 -0.58
C PHE A 143 -5.31 -1.63 -0.31
N ILE A 144 -6.11 -2.25 -1.20
CA ILE A 144 -7.55 -2.46 -1.00
C ILE A 144 -7.89 -3.27 0.26
N ASN A 145 -6.97 -4.13 0.72
CA ASN A 145 -7.10 -4.98 1.90
C ASN A 145 -6.26 -4.49 3.09
N ASN A 146 -5.60 -3.34 2.99
CA ASN A 146 -4.58 -2.88 3.94
C ASN A 146 -5.12 -1.81 4.91
N GLY A 147 -6.31 -2.05 5.48
CA GLY A 147 -7.01 -1.05 6.31
C GLY A 147 -6.36 -0.78 7.67
N VAL A 148 -5.83 -1.81 8.35
CA VAL A 148 -5.18 -1.70 9.66
C VAL A 148 -4.01 -2.68 9.74
N TYR A 149 -2.86 -2.17 10.17
CA TYR A 149 -1.65 -2.96 10.45
C TYR A 149 -0.82 -2.24 11.50
N GLY A 150 0.04 -2.98 12.20
CA GLY A 150 0.83 -2.40 13.27
C GLY A 150 1.74 -3.42 13.94
N VAL A 151 2.21 -3.04 15.12
CA VAL A 151 3.12 -3.81 15.97
C VAL A 151 2.58 -3.78 17.38
N ASN A 152 2.79 -4.87 18.11
CA ASN A 152 2.36 -5.03 19.49
C ASN A 152 3.58 -5.36 20.36
N GLY A 153 3.39 -5.50 21.67
CA GLY A 153 4.47 -5.99 22.52
C GLY A 153 4.10 -6.00 24.00
N SER A 154 4.70 -6.94 24.72
CA SER A 154 4.74 -7.00 26.18
C SER A 154 6.15 -6.67 26.72
N GLY A 155 7.04 -6.23 25.82
CA GLY A 155 8.38 -5.74 26.08
C GLY A 155 9.47 -6.79 26.32
N ILE A 156 10.19 -7.17 25.25
CA ILE A 156 11.59 -7.66 25.23
C ILE A 156 12.17 -7.37 23.83
N GLY A 157 13.16 -6.47 23.70
CA GLY A 157 13.82 -6.14 22.43
C GLY A 157 14.79 -4.95 22.56
N THR A 158 15.83 -4.86 21.74
CA THR A 158 16.86 -3.79 21.84
C THR A 158 17.09 -3.02 20.54
N SER A 159 16.44 -3.40 19.45
CA SER A 159 16.54 -2.73 18.14
C SER A 159 15.38 -1.77 17.89
N GLN A 160 15.34 -1.17 16.70
CA GLN A 160 14.22 -0.34 16.26
C GLN A 160 13.12 -1.23 15.66
N GLN A 161 11.86 -0.91 15.97
CA GLN A 161 10.68 -1.46 15.32
C GLN A 161 10.08 -0.40 14.41
N GLU A 162 9.83 -0.73 13.13
CA GLU A 162 9.34 0.26 12.17
C GLU A 162 7.92 -0.09 11.72
N VAL A 163 7.06 0.94 11.64
CA VAL A 163 5.73 0.88 11.01
C VAL A 163 5.68 1.92 9.91
N TYR A 164 5.21 1.51 8.73
CA TYR A 164 5.30 2.31 7.52
C TYR A 164 3.92 2.55 6.93
N PHE A 165 3.67 3.76 6.44
CA PHE A 165 2.68 3.96 5.39
C PHE A 165 3.39 4.53 4.15
N TYR A 166 3.58 3.68 3.14
CA TYR A 166 4.03 4.12 1.83
C TYR A 166 2.84 4.69 1.07
N MET A 167 2.82 6.01 0.92
CA MET A 167 1.83 6.72 0.10
C MET A 167 2.08 6.46 -1.38
N ASN A 168 3.35 6.34 -1.77
CA ASN A 168 3.79 5.84 -3.08
C ASN A 168 5.24 5.30 -2.96
N SER A 169 5.69 4.55 -3.96
CA SER A 169 7.10 4.14 -4.10
C SER A 169 7.41 3.64 -5.51
N GLY A 170 8.69 3.46 -5.82
CA GLY A 170 9.14 2.75 -7.03
C GLY A 170 9.00 1.23 -6.98
N HIS A 171 8.49 0.64 -5.89
CA HIS A 171 8.34 -0.81 -5.78
C HIS A 171 7.16 -1.29 -6.61
N MET A 172 7.44 -1.96 -7.75
CA MET A 172 6.42 -2.44 -8.68
C MET A 172 5.43 -1.34 -9.13
N LYS A 173 5.94 -0.12 -9.38
CA LYS A 173 5.16 1.04 -9.79
C LYS A 173 4.59 0.86 -11.20
N THR A 174 3.27 0.91 -11.34
CA THR A 174 2.55 0.83 -12.62
C THR A 174 1.92 2.15 -13.07
N GLU A 175 1.84 3.15 -12.17
CA GLU A 175 1.25 4.47 -12.44
C GLU A 175 2.23 5.60 -12.12
N GLU A 176 2.06 6.76 -12.74
CA GLU A 176 2.79 7.98 -12.37
C GLU A 176 2.44 8.45 -10.95
N PHE A 177 3.41 9.09 -10.27
CA PHE A 177 3.17 9.64 -8.95
C PHE A 177 2.20 10.81 -9.00
N ARG A 178 1.22 10.80 -8.10
CA ARG A 178 0.25 11.89 -7.94
C ARG A 178 0.79 12.94 -6.99
N THR A 179 0.40 14.19 -7.19
CA THR A 179 0.59 15.28 -6.22
C THR A 179 -0.74 15.61 -5.53
N GLY A 180 -0.70 16.47 -4.51
CA GLY A 180 -1.88 16.85 -3.75
C GLY A 180 -1.83 16.30 -2.32
N PHE A 181 -3.01 16.12 -1.73
CA PHE A 181 -3.15 15.69 -0.34
C PHE A 181 -3.28 14.17 -0.23
N PHE A 182 -2.36 13.55 0.50
CA PHE A 182 -2.35 12.15 0.85
C PHE A 182 -2.88 11.92 2.26
N GLY A 183 -3.71 10.89 2.41
CA GLY A 183 -4.45 10.59 3.63
C GLY A 183 -5.88 11.15 3.61
N PRO A 184 -6.51 11.35 4.79
CA PRO A 184 -5.93 11.20 6.12
C PRO A 184 -5.59 9.74 6.47
N TYR A 185 -4.57 9.54 7.31
CA TYR A 185 -4.26 8.25 7.95
C TYR A 185 -3.97 8.46 9.43
N ALA A 186 -4.05 7.40 10.23
CA ALA A 186 -4.00 7.49 11.70
C ALA A 186 -2.95 6.55 12.28
N LEU A 187 -2.10 7.09 13.16
CA LEU A 187 -1.25 6.31 14.05
C LEU A 187 -1.94 6.19 15.41
N VAL A 188 -2.50 5.00 15.69
CA VAL A 188 -3.33 4.73 16.86
C VAL A 188 -2.52 3.98 17.93
N PHE A 189 -2.62 4.43 19.19
CA PHE A 189 -2.08 3.72 20.33
C PHE A 189 -3.23 3.09 21.13
N ASN A 190 -3.22 1.77 21.28
CA ASN A 190 -4.24 1.02 22.01
C ASN A 190 -3.62 0.07 23.05
N SER A 191 -4.35 -0.15 24.13
CA SER A 191 -4.03 -1.16 25.16
C SER A 191 -5.18 -2.16 25.37
N SER A 192 -6.25 -2.05 24.57
CA SER A 192 -7.47 -2.84 24.72
C SER A 192 -7.36 -4.26 24.15
N GLY A 193 -6.32 -4.55 23.35
CA GLY A 193 -6.22 -5.79 22.58
C GLY A 193 -7.12 -5.85 21.34
N THR A 194 -8.07 -4.91 21.20
CA THR A 194 -8.94 -4.80 20.02
C THR A 194 -8.27 -3.97 18.92
N PRO A 195 -8.24 -4.45 17.67
CA PRO A 195 -7.76 -3.67 16.54
C PRO A 195 -8.49 -2.32 16.40
N PRO A 196 -7.80 -1.24 15.99
CA PRO A 196 -8.44 0.01 15.62
C PRO A 196 -9.48 -0.15 14.50
N SER A 197 -10.36 0.83 14.35
CA SER A 197 -11.29 0.89 13.21
C SER A 197 -10.52 0.98 11.90
N THR A 198 -10.98 0.26 10.87
CA THR A 198 -10.51 0.40 9.48
C THR A 198 -11.04 1.67 8.82
N THR A 199 -12.02 2.34 9.42
CA THR A 199 -12.65 3.57 8.94
C THR A 199 -12.72 4.61 10.07
N PRO A 200 -11.58 5.13 10.55
CA PRO A 200 -11.60 6.17 11.58
C PRO A 200 -12.30 7.44 11.07
N ASP A 201 -13.10 8.08 11.92
CA ASP A 201 -13.67 9.39 11.58
C ASP A 201 -12.54 10.41 11.42
N THR A 202 -12.47 11.02 10.24
CA THR A 202 -11.51 12.05 9.87
C THR A 202 -12.19 13.30 9.31
N SER A 203 -13.53 13.38 9.41
CA SER A 203 -14.35 14.49 8.87
C SER A 203 -13.95 15.85 9.44
N PHE A 204 -13.38 15.88 10.65
CA PHE A 204 -12.90 17.10 11.29
C PHE A 204 -11.73 17.77 10.53
N PHE A 205 -11.02 17.08 9.64
CA PHE A 205 -9.98 17.69 8.79
C PHE A 205 -10.51 18.87 7.97
N ALA A 206 -11.80 18.84 7.60
CA ALA A 206 -12.47 19.92 6.87
C ALA A 206 -12.47 21.26 7.64
N LYS A 207 -12.36 21.22 8.97
CA LYS A 207 -12.43 22.40 9.85
C LYS A 207 -11.05 23.02 10.13
N LEU A 208 -9.97 22.40 9.66
CA LEU A 208 -8.60 22.73 10.05
C LEU A 208 -7.86 23.61 9.04
N GLY A 209 -8.45 23.90 7.86
CA GLY A 209 -7.82 24.72 6.83
C GLY A 209 -6.53 24.11 6.26
N LEU A 210 -6.48 22.77 6.14
CA LEU A 210 -5.30 22.06 5.65
C LEU A 210 -5.15 22.26 4.14
N THR A 211 -3.95 22.60 3.69
CA THR A 211 -3.67 22.84 2.27
C THR A 211 -3.93 21.59 1.44
N GLY A 212 -4.74 21.73 0.39
CA GLY A 212 -5.06 20.64 -0.54
C GLY A 212 -6.07 19.61 -0.03
N TYR A 213 -6.53 19.70 1.22
CA TYR A 213 -7.60 18.83 1.71
C TYR A 213 -8.94 19.25 1.10
N VAL A 214 -9.62 18.30 0.46
CA VAL A 214 -10.97 18.47 -0.11
C VAL A 214 -11.97 17.84 0.85
N ALA A 215 -12.93 18.62 1.34
CA ALA A 215 -13.96 18.15 2.27
C ALA A 215 -15.03 17.30 1.57
N ALA A 216 -15.79 16.52 2.35
CA ALA A 216 -16.89 15.69 1.86
C ALA A 216 -17.93 16.44 1.03
N SER A 217 -18.27 17.67 1.44
CA SER A 217 -19.21 18.54 0.71
C SER A 217 -18.71 18.92 -0.69
N ASP A 218 -17.40 18.88 -0.92
CA ASP A 218 -16.76 19.25 -2.18
C ASP A 218 -16.42 18.02 -3.03
N ARG A 219 -16.85 16.83 -2.61
CA ARG A 219 -16.68 15.55 -3.31
C ARG A 219 -18.02 15.08 -3.88
N GLY A 220 -17.96 14.21 -4.87
CA GLY A 220 -19.12 13.53 -5.42
C GLY A 220 -19.14 12.04 -5.10
N THR A 221 -20.17 11.38 -5.61
CA THR A 221 -20.38 9.94 -5.49
C THR A 221 -20.48 9.34 -6.89
N VAL A 222 -19.99 8.12 -7.09
CA VAL A 222 -20.24 7.31 -8.29
C VAL A 222 -21.02 6.07 -7.88
N THR A 223 -22.15 5.84 -8.54
CA THR A 223 -22.92 4.60 -8.39
C THR A 223 -23.04 3.89 -9.73
N GLY A 224 -23.30 2.59 -9.70
CA GLY A 224 -23.60 1.87 -10.93
C GLY A 224 -23.72 0.39 -10.70
N SER A 225 -23.84 -0.34 -11.81
CA SER A 225 -23.86 -1.79 -11.84
C SER A 225 -22.66 -2.34 -12.62
N CYS A 226 -22.14 -3.48 -12.17
CA CYS A 226 -21.24 -4.31 -12.95
C CYS A 226 -21.96 -5.59 -13.38
N CYS A 227 -21.90 -5.89 -14.67
CA CYS A 227 -22.41 -7.15 -15.22
C CYS A 227 -21.24 -7.97 -15.74
N PRO A 228 -20.73 -8.95 -14.96
CA PRO A 228 -19.83 -9.96 -15.49
C PRO A 228 -20.58 -10.80 -16.54
N VAL A 229 -19.92 -11.16 -17.64
CA VAL A 229 -20.51 -12.05 -18.67
C VAL A 229 -20.55 -13.51 -18.18
N TRP A 230 -19.88 -13.82 -17.07
CA TRP A 230 -19.75 -15.15 -16.48
C TRP A 230 -20.82 -15.44 -15.42
N SER A 231 -21.28 -16.70 -15.38
CA SER A 231 -22.27 -17.21 -14.42
C SER A 231 -21.78 -17.36 -12.97
N MET A 232 -20.50 -17.06 -12.67
CA MET A 232 -19.89 -17.29 -11.34
C MET A 232 -19.70 -16.03 -10.49
N VAL A 233 -20.03 -14.84 -11.00
CA VAL A 233 -20.00 -13.60 -10.22
C VAL A 233 -21.37 -12.95 -10.31
N SER A 234 -21.98 -12.66 -9.15
CA SER A 234 -23.25 -11.94 -9.10
C SER A 234 -23.11 -10.57 -9.77
N SER A 235 -24.03 -10.19 -10.66
CA SER A 235 -24.21 -8.79 -11.02
C SER A 235 -24.29 -7.95 -9.75
N GLY A 236 -23.43 -6.94 -9.63
CA GLY A 236 -23.27 -6.17 -8.40
C GLY A 236 -23.56 -4.70 -8.62
N ASN A 237 -24.32 -4.09 -7.72
CA ASN A 237 -24.35 -2.63 -7.62
C ASN A 237 -23.16 -2.17 -6.77
N TYR A 238 -22.54 -1.06 -7.16
CA TYR A 238 -21.42 -0.47 -6.44
C TYR A 238 -21.67 1.00 -6.11
N THR A 239 -20.97 1.50 -5.10
CA THR A 239 -20.98 2.92 -4.69
C THR A 239 -19.58 3.32 -4.26
N LEU A 240 -19.02 4.32 -4.93
CA LEU A 240 -17.79 5.00 -4.56
C LEU A 240 -18.16 6.39 -4.04
N SER A 241 -18.07 6.58 -2.73
CA SER A 241 -18.31 7.88 -2.09
C SER A 241 -17.02 8.68 -2.00
N GLU A 242 -17.13 9.98 -1.71
CA GLU A 242 -15.99 10.85 -1.40
C GLU A 242 -14.97 10.99 -2.57
N VAL A 243 -15.45 10.90 -3.81
CA VAL A 243 -14.62 11.04 -5.02
C VAL A 243 -14.39 12.51 -5.31
N ASN A 244 -13.14 12.93 -5.51
CA ASN A 244 -12.84 14.30 -5.91
C ASN A 244 -13.54 14.64 -7.25
N PRO A 245 -13.94 15.90 -7.49
CA PRO A 245 -14.46 16.29 -8.80
C PRO A 245 -13.42 16.10 -9.90
N GLY A 246 -13.85 15.62 -11.06
CA GLY A 246 -12.96 15.32 -12.19
C GLY A 246 -13.52 14.25 -13.11
N THR A 247 -12.81 13.99 -14.21
CA THR A 247 -13.11 12.91 -15.14
C THR A 247 -12.17 11.75 -14.88
N TYR A 248 -12.72 10.56 -14.68
CA TYR A 248 -12.02 9.35 -14.30
C TYR A 248 -12.23 8.26 -15.34
N THR A 249 -11.16 7.49 -15.61
CA THR A 249 -11.31 6.15 -16.17
C THR A 249 -11.56 5.18 -15.02
N ALA A 250 -12.65 4.42 -15.10
CA ALA A 250 -12.95 3.35 -14.17
C ALA A 250 -12.66 2.01 -14.87
N THR A 251 -12.05 1.09 -14.15
CA THR A 251 -11.68 -0.24 -14.65
C THR A 251 -12.44 -1.29 -13.84
N LEU A 252 -13.12 -2.20 -14.54
CA LEU A 252 -13.71 -3.39 -13.97
C LEU A 252 -12.64 -4.48 -13.92
N PHE A 253 -12.47 -5.09 -12.76
CA PHE A 253 -11.51 -6.18 -12.56
C PHE A 253 -12.21 -7.50 -12.26
N LYS A 254 -11.68 -8.58 -12.81
CA LYS A 254 -11.88 -9.95 -12.34
C LYS A 254 -10.63 -10.30 -11.52
N GLU A 255 -10.75 -10.27 -10.19
CA GLU A 255 -9.62 -10.23 -9.26
C GLU A 255 -8.62 -9.11 -9.59
N ASP A 256 -7.48 -9.41 -10.22
CA ASP A 256 -6.46 -8.45 -10.64
C ASP A 256 -6.40 -8.26 -12.18
N LEU A 257 -7.17 -9.03 -12.97
CA LEU A 257 -7.28 -8.87 -14.41
C LEU A 257 -8.26 -7.75 -14.77
N SER A 258 -7.81 -6.77 -15.56
CA SER A 258 -8.68 -5.73 -16.11
C SER A 258 -9.54 -6.30 -17.23
N VAL A 259 -10.86 -6.28 -17.04
CA VAL A 259 -11.82 -6.92 -17.95
C VAL A 259 -12.78 -5.95 -18.62
N GLY A 260 -12.76 -4.68 -18.24
CA GLY A 260 -13.60 -3.66 -18.86
C GLY A 260 -13.24 -2.27 -18.38
N THR A 261 -13.56 -1.25 -19.17
CA THR A 261 -13.31 0.14 -18.78
C THR A 261 -14.50 1.03 -19.11
N GLY A 262 -14.60 2.14 -18.41
CA GLY A 262 -15.59 3.19 -18.65
C GLY A 262 -15.04 4.55 -18.23
N THR A 263 -15.75 5.62 -18.58
CA THR A 263 -15.40 6.98 -18.18
C THR A 263 -16.56 7.62 -17.44
N VAL A 264 -16.27 8.30 -16.33
CA VAL A 264 -17.27 9.04 -15.55
C VAL A 264 -16.73 10.41 -15.16
N THR A 265 -17.61 11.42 -15.17
CA THR A 265 -17.30 12.76 -14.65
C THR A 265 -18.03 12.99 -13.35
N VAL A 266 -17.28 13.33 -12.31
CA VAL A 266 -17.76 13.57 -10.95
C VAL A 266 -17.80 15.06 -10.67
N SER A 267 -18.89 15.51 -10.04
CA SER A 267 -19.07 16.89 -9.57
C SER A 267 -19.35 16.91 -8.07
N ALA A 268 -18.92 17.97 -7.39
CA ALA A 268 -19.12 18.16 -5.96
C ALA A 268 -20.61 18.10 -5.57
N GLY A 269 -20.92 17.35 -4.51
CA GLY A 269 -22.27 17.17 -3.98
C GLY A 269 -23.25 16.46 -4.92
N LYS A 270 -22.76 15.83 -6.01
CA LYS A 270 -23.58 15.11 -6.99
C LYS A 270 -23.23 13.63 -7.03
N THR A 271 -24.21 12.81 -7.38
CA THR A 271 -24.02 11.40 -7.72
C THR A 271 -23.97 11.27 -9.24
N ALA A 272 -22.88 10.72 -9.76
CA ALA A 272 -22.74 10.29 -11.13
C ALA A 272 -23.06 8.79 -11.24
N THR A 273 -23.54 8.36 -12.41
CA THR A 273 -23.83 6.94 -12.68
C THR A 273 -22.89 6.40 -13.75
N LEU A 274 -22.32 5.22 -13.53
CA LEU A 274 -21.53 4.50 -14.51
C LEU A 274 -21.81 2.99 -14.43
N ASP A 275 -22.45 2.43 -15.44
CA ASP A 275 -22.54 0.97 -15.59
C ASP A 275 -21.34 0.46 -16.40
N ILE A 276 -20.69 -0.61 -15.95
CA ILE A 276 -19.51 -1.20 -16.62
C ILE A 276 -19.77 -2.68 -16.86
N LYS A 277 -19.41 -3.16 -18.06
CA LYS A 277 -19.52 -4.56 -18.45
C LYS A 277 -18.13 -5.11 -18.76
N SER A 278 -17.94 -6.42 -18.58
CA SER A 278 -16.74 -7.07 -19.12
C SER A 278 -16.77 -7.02 -20.65
N ALA A 279 -15.60 -6.78 -21.23
CA ALA A 279 -15.29 -6.74 -22.65
C ALA A 279 -14.53 -8.01 -23.10
N GLU A 280 -14.46 -9.02 -22.25
CA GLU A 280 -13.77 -10.27 -22.57
C GLU A 280 -14.56 -11.09 -23.59
N ASP A 281 -13.82 -11.65 -24.54
CA ASP A 281 -14.34 -12.64 -25.48
C ASP A 281 -14.33 -14.01 -24.78
N ILE A 282 -15.52 -14.60 -24.57
CA ILE A 282 -15.62 -15.96 -24.04
C ILE A 282 -15.24 -16.93 -25.15
N GLN A 283 -14.00 -17.44 -25.10
CA GLN A 283 -13.51 -18.43 -26.04
C GLN A 283 -13.81 -19.86 -25.56
N SER A 284 -14.06 -20.77 -26.50
CA SER A 284 -14.22 -22.19 -26.20
C SER A 284 -12.84 -22.84 -26.11
N THR A 285 -12.26 -22.90 -24.91
CA THR A 285 -10.93 -23.49 -24.70
C THR A 285 -10.93 -25.00 -24.95
N LEU A 286 -9.95 -25.51 -25.69
CA LEU A 286 -9.59 -26.94 -25.74
C LEU A 286 -8.99 -27.39 -24.41
N TRP A 287 -8.09 -26.59 -23.84
CA TRP A 287 -7.56 -26.78 -22.49
C TRP A 287 -7.09 -25.46 -21.88
N GLN A 288 -7.00 -25.45 -20.55
CA GLN A 288 -6.59 -24.29 -19.76
C GLN A 288 -5.76 -24.76 -18.55
N ILE A 289 -4.71 -24.01 -18.24
CA ILE A 289 -3.92 -24.12 -16.99
C ILE A 289 -4.04 -22.79 -16.25
N GLY A 290 -4.48 -22.82 -15.00
CA GLY A 290 -4.78 -21.60 -14.23
C GLY A 290 -6.19 -21.07 -14.48
N VAL A 291 -6.45 -19.84 -14.03
CA VAL A 291 -7.71 -19.10 -14.26
C VAL A 291 -7.31 -17.70 -14.71
N PRO A 292 -7.86 -17.14 -15.81
CA PRO A 292 -7.50 -15.78 -16.25
C PRO A 292 -8.11 -14.75 -15.29
N ASP A 293 -7.46 -14.50 -14.17
CA ASP A 293 -7.91 -13.60 -13.10
C ASP A 293 -6.84 -12.60 -12.67
N GLY A 294 -5.71 -12.57 -13.38
CA GLY A 294 -4.60 -11.65 -13.15
C GLY A 294 -3.73 -12.07 -11.96
N THR A 295 -3.91 -13.29 -11.45
CA THR A 295 -3.19 -13.79 -10.29
C THR A 295 -2.51 -15.14 -10.59
N PRO A 296 -1.38 -15.45 -9.94
CA PRO A 296 -0.76 -16.77 -10.07
C PRO A 296 -1.48 -17.86 -9.27
N ALA A 297 -2.70 -17.64 -8.81
CA ALA A 297 -3.39 -18.57 -7.91
C ALA A 297 -3.50 -19.97 -8.53
N GLY A 298 -3.23 -21.00 -7.71
CA GLY A 298 -3.24 -22.39 -8.16
C GLY A 298 -1.94 -22.88 -8.81
N PHE A 299 -1.02 -21.99 -9.20
CA PHE A 299 0.32 -22.38 -9.64
C PHE A 299 1.21 -22.75 -8.45
N LEU A 300 2.23 -23.56 -8.72
CA LEU A 300 3.20 -23.99 -7.72
C LEU A 300 3.86 -22.76 -7.04
N ASN A 301 3.81 -22.72 -5.71
CA ASN A 301 4.39 -21.68 -4.84
C ASN A 301 3.74 -20.28 -4.88
N ALA A 302 2.61 -20.11 -5.56
CA ALA A 302 1.87 -18.85 -5.57
C ALA A 302 1.45 -18.40 -4.16
N ASP A 303 1.15 -19.35 -3.28
CA ASP A 303 0.80 -19.13 -1.87
C ASP A 303 1.98 -18.62 -1.01
N LYS A 304 3.22 -18.82 -1.48
CA LYS A 304 4.44 -18.52 -0.73
C LYS A 304 5.10 -17.22 -1.16
N ILE A 305 4.94 -16.84 -2.43
CA ILE A 305 5.75 -15.77 -3.06
C ILE A 305 5.59 -14.39 -2.40
N THR A 306 4.48 -14.15 -1.72
CA THR A 306 4.22 -12.90 -0.98
C THR A 306 4.87 -12.86 0.41
N SER A 307 5.37 -14.00 0.91
CA SER A 307 5.79 -14.16 2.30
C SER A 307 7.19 -14.74 2.50
N MET A 308 7.84 -15.22 1.44
CA MET A 308 9.19 -15.78 1.46
C MET A 308 9.86 -15.69 0.10
N HIS A 309 11.19 -15.78 0.09
CA HIS A 309 12.01 -15.62 -1.11
C HIS A 309 11.96 -16.88 -1.99
N PRO A 310 11.93 -16.78 -3.34
CA PRO A 310 11.97 -17.94 -4.23
C PRO A 310 13.13 -18.92 -4.00
N PHE A 311 14.23 -18.48 -3.37
CA PHE A 311 15.34 -19.34 -2.94
C PHE A 311 14.92 -20.41 -1.91
N THR A 312 13.82 -20.24 -1.18
CA THR A 312 13.34 -21.24 -0.21
C THR A 312 12.38 -22.27 -0.81
N PHE A 313 11.96 -22.13 -2.07
CA PHE A 313 10.99 -23.06 -2.67
C PHE A 313 11.18 -23.39 -4.17
N LEU A 314 12.03 -22.70 -4.94
CA LEU A 314 12.29 -22.87 -6.40
C LEU A 314 11.00 -22.98 -7.26
N SER A 315 10.70 -22.20 -8.29
CA SER A 315 11.41 -21.24 -9.11
C SER A 315 10.40 -20.16 -9.54
N LEU A 316 10.87 -18.97 -9.92
CA LEU A 316 10.17 -17.82 -10.52
C LEU A 316 10.28 -16.52 -9.67
N PRO A 317 10.82 -15.44 -10.26
CA PRO A 317 10.76 -14.06 -9.77
C PRO A 317 9.49 -13.30 -10.19
N LEU A 318 9.42 -12.05 -9.73
CA LEU A 318 8.27 -11.16 -9.77
C LEU A 318 8.60 -9.93 -10.62
N ASP A 319 7.83 -9.67 -11.67
CA ASP A 319 7.60 -8.34 -12.24
C ASP A 319 6.11 -8.28 -12.62
N SER A 320 5.37 -7.28 -12.12
CA SER A 320 3.93 -7.16 -12.35
C SER A 320 3.67 -6.18 -13.50
N TYR A 321 3.58 -6.72 -14.71
CA TYR A 321 2.79 -6.17 -15.79
C TYR A 321 1.94 -7.33 -16.34
N CYS A 322 0.61 -7.23 -16.29
CA CYS A 322 -0.23 -8.24 -16.92
C CYS A 322 -0.10 -8.06 -18.44
N ILE A 323 0.66 -8.94 -19.08
CA ILE A 323 0.83 -8.99 -20.54
C ILE A 323 0.14 -10.26 -21.01
N SER A 324 -0.86 -10.11 -21.88
CA SER A 324 -1.39 -11.25 -22.65
C SER A 324 -0.60 -11.37 -23.96
N VAL A 325 -0.27 -12.60 -24.34
CA VAL A 325 0.46 -12.91 -25.58
C VAL A 325 -0.29 -14.00 -26.34
N ASP A 326 -0.92 -13.63 -27.46
CA ASP A 326 -1.52 -14.58 -28.38
C ASP A 326 -0.49 -15.06 -29.42
N TYR A 327 -0.44 -16.38 -29.63
CA TYR A 327 0.38 -16.99 -30.67
C TYR A 327 -0.51 -17.77 -31.64
N PRO A 328 -0.73 -17.29 -32.88
CA PRO A 328 -1.55 -17.98 -33.85
C PRO A 328 -0.86 -19.28 -34.29
N ILE A 329 -1.51 -20.41 -34.04
CA ILE A 329 -1.05 -21.72 -34.51
C ILE A 329 -1.61 -21.98 -35.91
N PRO A 330 -0.77 -22.09 -36.95
CA PRO A 330 -1.25 -22.32 -38.31
C PRO A 330 -2.03 -23.64 -38.43
N ALA A 331 -3.05 -23.66 -39.29
CA ALA A 331 -3.81 -24.87 -39.57
C ALA A 331 -2.89 -26.02 -40.02
N GLY A 332 -3.12 -27.21 -39.47
CA GLY A 332 -2.31 -28.40 -39.74
C GLY A 332 -1.04 -28.53 -38.89
N THR A 333 -0.74 -27.58 -37.99
CA THR A 333 0.40 -27.68 -37.07
C THR A 333 0.13 -28.68 -35.94
N LEU A 334 -1.08 -28.64 -35.37
CA LEU A 334 -1.50 -29.61 -34.37
C LEU A 334 -1.81 -30.95 -35.05
N VAL A 335 -1.33 -32.03 -34.45
CA VAL A 335 -1.54 -33.40 -34.93
C VAL A 335 -2.50 -34.14 -34.01
N GLU A 336 -3.15 -35.18 -34.53
CA GLU A 336 -3.90 -36.11 -33.69
C GLU A 336 -2.95 -36.80 -32.69
N GLY A 337 -3.38 -36.89 -31.42
CA GLY A 337 -2.57 -37.46 -30.35
C GLY A 337 -1.67 -36.44 -29.65
N LEU A 338 -0.41 -36.82 -29.40
CA LEU A 338 0.50 -36.06 -28.55
C LEU A 338 1.03 -34.82 -29.28
N ASN A 339 0.76 -33.65 -28.69
CA ASN A 339 1.36 -32.38 -29.08
C ASN A 339 2.29 -31.91 -27.95
N THR A 340 3.35 -31.17 -28.29
CA THR A 340 4.30 -30.61 -27.31
C THR A 340 4.38 -29.11 -27.47
N PHE A 341 4.19 -28.39 -26.36
CA PHE A 341 4.31 -26.93 -26.29
C PHE A 341 5.52 -26.57 -25.41
N ALA A 342 6.30 -25.59 -25.86
CA ALA A 342 7.44 -25.08 -25.11
C ALA A 342 7.30 -23.56 -24.96
N ILE A 343 7.15 -23.09 -23.71
CA ILE A 343 7.15 -21.67 -23.39
C ILE A 343 8.54 -21.31 -22.89
N THR A 344 9.21 -20.38 -23.57
CA THR A 344 10.58 -19.96 -23.24
C THR A 344 10.59 -18.46 -23.01
N VAL A 345 11.13 -18.02 -21.86
CA VAL A 345 11.40 -16.61 -21.61
C VAL A 345 12.71 -16.25 -22.32
N ILE A 346 12.61 -15.39 -23.34
CA ILE A 346 13.77 -14.93 -24.12
C ILE A 346 14.20 -13.55 -23.60
N ASN A 347 15.48 -13.40 -23.26
CA ASN A 347 16.05 -12.12 -22.81
C ASN A 347 17.51 -11.96 -23.26
N GLY A 348 17.94 -10.73 -23.48
CA GLY A 348 19.33 -10.34 -23.73
C GLY A 348 20.18 -10.08 -22.47
N ASN A 349 19.62 -10.07 -21.26
CA ASN A 349 20.38 -9.81 -20.03
C ASN A 349 20.95 -11.10 -19.41
N SER A 350 22.19 -11.03 -18.91
CA SER A 350 22.94 -12.16 -18.35
C SER A 350 22.88 -12.25 -16.82
N VAL A 351 21.86 -11.68 -16.19
CA VAL A 351 21.71 -11.74 -14.73
C VAL A 351 21.33 -13.17 -14.32
N LYS A 352 21.87 -13.64 -13.19
CA LYS A 352 21.75 -15.05 -12.78
C LYS A 352 20.58 -15.27 -11.82
N TRP A 353 20.12 -16.53 -11.75
CA TRP A 353 19.13 -17.00 -10.78
C TRP A 353 17.80 -16.25 -10.87
N PHE A 354 17.26 -15.84 -9.72
CA PHE A 354 15.98 -15.15 -9.61
C PHE A 354 16.01 -13.69 -10.06
N LEU A 355 17.16 -13.18 -10.48
CA LEU A 355 17.26 -11.86 -11.09
C LEU A 355 17.39 -11.93 -12.62
N SER A 356 17.40 -13.14 -13.18
CA SER A 356 17.25 -13.35 -14.64
C SER A 356 15.86 -12.93 -15.11
N ALA A 357 15.68 -12.72 -16.42
CA ALA A 357 14.33 -12.43 -16.93
C ALA A 357 13.37 -13.56 -16.65
N ASN A 358 12.15 -13.16 -16.34
CA ASN A 358 11.12 -14.05 -15.90
C ASN A 358 9.75 -13.41 -16.06
N ILE A 359 8.73 -14.24 -15.92
CA ILE A 359 7.33 -13.86 -15.89
C ILE A 359 6.63 -14.68 -14.81
N MET A 360 5.60 -14.11 -14.20
CA MET A 360 4.59 -14.88 -13.47
C MET A 360 3.43 -15.22 -14.40
N TYR A 361 2.92 -16.43 -14.27
CA TYR A 361 1.73 -16.87 -15.01
C TYR A 361 0.46 -16.41 -14.31
N ASP A 362 -0.53 -16.04 -15.12
CA ASP A 362 -1.94 -15.86 -14.75
C ASP A 362 -2.73 -17.10 -15.23
N SER A 363 -2.79 -17.27 -16.56
CA SER A 363 -3.31 -18.49 -17.20
C SER A 363 -2.53 -18.83 -18.47
N VAL A 364 -2.72 -20.06 -18.96
CA VAL A 364 -2.30 -20.50 -20.30
C VAL A 364 -3.46 -21.25 -20.93
N GLU A 365 -3.89 -20.81 -22.10
CA GLU A 365 -5.08 -21.30 -22.79
C GLU A 365 -4.76 -21.72 -24.22
N LEU A 366 -5.39 -22.79 -24.69
CA LEU A 366 -5.51 -23.13 -26.11
C LEU A 366 -6.99 -23.15 -26.47
N TYR A 367 -7.38 -22.39 -27.48
CA TYR A 367 -8.77 -22.18 -27.88
C TYR A 367 -8.96 -22.28 -29.40
#